data_AF-A0A369XX92-F1
#
_entry.id   AF-A0A369XX92-F1
#
_cell.length_a   1.000
_cell.length_b   1.000
_cell.length_c   1.000
_cell.angle_alpha   90.00
_cell.angle_beta   90.00
_cell.angle_gamma   90.00
#
_symmetry.space_group_name_H-M   'P 1'
#
loop_
_entity.id
_entity.type
_entity.pdbx_description
1 polymer ?
#
loop_
_entity_poly.entity_id
_entity_poly.type
_entity_poly.pdbx_seq_one_letter_code
_entity_poly.pdbx_strand_id
1 'polypeptide(L)' 'MYEYICYCDKVTKGDIASAVFKGAKTLKEVVAVTGAMMNPDCERNNPKGICCGKDIVELIKEYS' A
#
# COMPACT_ATOMS: atom_id res chain seq x y z
N MET A 1 -0.50 13.93 -3.93
CA MET A 1 -0.85 12.70 -4.67
C MET A 1 -1.77 11.91 -3.74
N TYR A 2 -3.09 12.06 -3.89
CA TYR A 2 -4.10 11.64 -2.89
C TYR A 2 -4.77 10.29 -3.23
N GLU A 3 -4.19 9.51 -4.14
CA GLU A 3 -4.73 8.21 -4.54
C GLU A 3 -4.51 7.19 -3.42
N TYR A 4 -5.60 6.62 -2.90
CA TYR A 4 -5.53 5.50 -1.96
C TYR A 4 -5.16 4.22 -2.69
N ILE A 5 -4.16 3.53 -2.15
CA ILE A 5 -3.81 2.18 -2.55
C ILE A 5 -4.41 1.18 -1.57
N CYS A 6 -4.25 1.41 -0.26
CA CYS A 6 -5.01 0.68 0.74
C CYS A 6 -6.21 1.51 1.20
N TYR A 7 -7.40 1.16 0.73
CA TYR A 7 -8.64 1.85 1.11
C TYR A 7 -9.09 1.56 2.54
N CYS A 8 -8.71 0.38 3.06
CA CYS A 8 -9.03 -0.06 4.42
C CYS A 8 -8.35 0.84 5.46
N ASP A 9 -7.04 1.05 5.31
CA ASP A 9 -6.21 1.79 6.28
C ASP A 9 -5.84 3.20 5.81
N LYS A 10 -6.47 3.68 4.73
CA LYS A 10 -6.26 5.03 4.15
C LYS A 10 -4.79 5.34 3.80
N VAL A 11 -4.07 4.35 3.26
CA VAL A 11 -2.69 4.51 2.79
C VAL A 11 -2.66 4.92 1.33
N THR A 12 -1.91 5.97 1.01
CA THR A 12 -1.82 6.56 -0.33
C THR A 12 -0.63 6.04 -1.14
N LYS A 13 -0.64 6.30 -2.47
CA LYS A 13 0.54 6.09 -3.34
C LYS A 13 1.77 6.83 -2.82
N GLY A 14 1.57 8.04 -2.27
CA GLY A 14 2.64 8.86 -1.71
C GLY A 14 3.28 8.25 -0.45
N ASP A 15 2.48 7.64 0.42
CA ASP A 15 2.98 6.96 1.63
C ASP A 15 3.86 5.75 1.25
N ILE A 16 3.43 4.98 0.25
CA ILE A 16 4.20 3.85 -0.27
C ILE A 16 5.49 4.33 -0.93
N ALA A 17 5.44 5.36 -1.78
CA ALA A 17 6.64 5.93 -2.40
C ALA A 17 7.64 6.42 -1.35
N SER A 18 7.15 7.14 -0.33
CA SER A 18 7.96 7.61 0.80
C SER A 18 8.61 6.45 1.57
N ALA A 19 7.90 5.35 1.81
CA ALA A 19 8.45 4.16 2.46
C ALA A 19 9.56 3.50 1.62
N VAL A 20 9.37 3.38 0.31
CA VAL A 20 10.37 2.79 -0.61
C VAL A 20 11.61 3.69 -0.70
N PHE A 21 11.44 5.01 -0.82
CA PHE A 21 12.57 5.96 -0.82
C PHE A 21 13.35 5.98 0.50
N LYS A 22 12.71 5.59 1.62
CA LYS A 22 13.38 5.39 2.92
C LYS A 22 14.01 4.01 3.08
N GLY A 23 13.96 3.16 2.06
CA GLY A 23 14.68 1.89 2.01
C GLY A 23 13.82 0.63 2.19
N ALA A 24 12.49 0.72 2.28
CA ALA A 24 11.65 -0.47 2.26
C ALA A 24 11.71 -1.15 0.88
N LYS A 25 12.06 -2.44 0.83
CA LYS A 25 12.22 -3.21 -0.41
C LYS A 25 11.24 -4.37 -0.55
N THR A 26 10.51 -4.68 0.51
CA THR A 26 9.54 -5.78 0.53
C THR A 26 8.15 -5.30 0.91
N LEU A 27 7.12 -6.06 0.50
CA LEU A 27 5.73 -5.81 0.92
C LEU A 27 5.60 -5.73 2.44
N LYS A 28 6.29 -6.62 3.17
CA LYS A 28 6.28 -6.66 4.63
C LYS A 28 6.83 -5.37 5.25
N GLU A 29 7.95 -4.85 4.74
CA GLU A 29 8.54 -3.61 5.22
C GLU A 29 7.65 -2.40 4.91
N VAL A 30 7.09 -2.33 3.71
CA VAL A 30 6.15 -1.25 3.36
C VAL A 30 4.92 -1.29 4.26
N VAL A 31 4.34 -2.47 4.51
CA VAL A 31 3.22 -2.64 5.45
C VAL A 31 3.60 -2.17 6.86
N ALA A 32 4.78 -2.56 7.35
CA ALA A 32 5.26 -2.16 8.67
C ALA A 32 5.43 -0.64 8.82
N VAL A 33 5.84 0.06 7.75
CA VAL A 33 6.04 1.52 7.76
C VAL A 33 4.73 2.28 7.57
N THR A 34 3.85 1.81 6.68
CA THR A 34 2.66 2.56 6.24
C THR A 34 1.39 2.22 7.01
N GLY A 35 1.33 1.05 7.67
CA GLY A 35 0.12 0.54 8.31
C GLY A 35 -0.93 0.00 7.34
N ALA A 36 -0.60 -0.19 6.06
CA ALA A 36 -1.51 -0.82 5.09
C ALA A 36 -1.84 -2.26 5.50
N MET A 37 -3.05 -2.73 5.19
CA MET A 37 -3.50 -4.12 5.37
C MET A 37 -3.69 -4.54 6.84
N MET A 38 -3.76 -3.59 7.78
CA MET A 38 -3.92 -3.87 9.22
C MET A 38 -5.38 -4.09 9.63
N ASN A 39 -6.34 -3.47 8.93
CA ASN A 39 -7.78 -3.62 9.19
C ASN A 39 -8.53 -4.09 7.94
N PRO A 40 -8.37 -5.36 7.51
CA PRO A 40 -8.88 -5.82 6.22
C PRO A 40 -10.41 -5.88 6.16
N ASP A 41 -11.01 -5.14 5.23
CA ASP A 41 -12.39 -5.29 4.75
C ASP A 41 -12.42 -4.95 3.24
N CYS A 42 -11.59 -5.64 2.47
CA CYS A 42 -11.24 -5.27 1.09
C CYS A 42 -12.43 -5.40 0.14
N GLU A 43 -13.31 -6.37 0.37
CA GLU A 43 -14.51 -6.60 -0.44
C GLU A 43 -15.47 -5.40 -0.40
N ARG A 44 -15.52 -4.68 0.74
CA ARG A 44 -16.36 -3.49 0.91
C ARG A 44 -15.63 -2.18 0.64
N ASN A 45 -14.38 -2.08 1.10
CA ASN A 45 -13.65 -0.80 1.10
C ASN A 45 -12.81 -0.56 -0.16
N ASN A 46 -12.24 -1.60 -0.77
CA ASN A 46 -11.43 -1.43 -1.99
C ASN A 46 -12.36 -1.44 -3.21
N PRO A 47 -12.33 -0.42 -4.09
CA PRO A 47 -13.13 -0.40 -5.32
C PRO A 47 -12.91 -1.62 -6.24
N LYS A 48 -11.75 -2.28 -6.14
CA LYS A 48 -11.45 -3.52 -6.87
C LYS A 48 -12.05 -4.78 -6.22
N GLY A 49 -12.59 -4.67 -5.00
CA GLY A 49 -13.12 -5.78 -4.20
C GLY A 49 -12.06 -6.79 -3.74
N ILE A 50 -10.76 -6.49 -3.90
CA ILE A 50 -9.64 -7.38 -3.58
C ILE A 50 -8.57 -6.66 -2.78
N CYS A 51 -7.65 -7.40 -2.16
CA CYS A 51 -6.55 -6.84 -1.38
C CYS A 51 -5.59 -6.00 -2.25
N CYS A 52 -5.14 -4.86 -1.73
CA CYS A 52 -4.19 -3.95 -2.38
C CYS A 52 -2.75 -4.48 -2.44
N GLY A 53 -2.45 -5.65 -1.89
CA GLY A 53 -1.09 -6.19 -1.81
C GLY A 53 -0.39 -6.29 -3.17
N LYS A 54 -1.13 -6.60 -4.24
CA LYS A 54 -0.60 -6.61 -5.61
C LYS A 54 -0.17 -5.21 -6.07
N ASP A 55 -1.02 -4.22 -5.84
CA ASP A 55 -0.74 -2.82 -6.19
C ASP A 55 0.48 -2.31 -5.43
N ILE A 56 0.62 -2.64 -4.13
CA ILE A 56 1.80 -2.28 -3.34
C ILE A 56 3.08 -2.91 -3.92
N VAL A 57 3.05 -4.19 -4.31
CA VAL A 57 4.20 -4.88 -4.91
C VAL A 57 4.60 -4.23 -6.25
N GLU A 58 3.64 -3.79 -7.05
CA GLU A 58 3.90 -3.09 -8.31
C GLU A 58 4.56 -1.73 -8.05
N LEU A 59 4.10 -0.97 -7.05
CA LEU A 59 4.71 0.31 -6.67
C LEU A 59 6.10 0.17 -6.08
N ILE A 60 6.35 -0.90 -5.31
CA ILE A 60 7.70 -1.21 -4.84
C ILE A 60 8.63 -1.38 -6.04
N LYS A 61 8.21 -2.09 -7.10
CA LYS A 61 9.02 -2.25 -8.33
C LYS A 61 9.19 -0.94 -9.10
N GLU A 62 8.16 -0.09 -9.16
CA GLU A 62 8.20 1.22 -9.82
C GLU A 62 9.19 2.18 -9.14
N TYR A 63 9.31 2.12 -7.81
CA TYR A 63 10.10 3.08 -7.01
C TYR A 63 11.43 2.54 -6.45
N SER A 64 11.76 1.25 -6.66
CA SER A 64 12.95 0.62 -6.10
C SER A 64 14.24 0.87 -6.84
#